data_AF-A0A0F8YLH2-F1
#
_entry.id   AF-A0A0F8YLH2-F1
#
_cell.length_a   1.000
_cell.length_b   1.000
_cell.length_c   1.000
_cell.angle_alpha   90.00
_cell.angle_beta   90.00
_cell.angle_gamma   90.00
#
_symmetry.space_group_name_H-M   'P 1'
#
loop_
_entity.id
_entity.type
_entity.pdbx_description
1 polymer ?
#
loop_
_entity_poly.entity_id
_entity_poly.type
_entity_poly.pdbx_seq_one_letter_code
_entity_poly.pdbx_strand_id
1 'polypeptide(L)'
;MTSLIVAWLVFPALLGLLSLGSGLLVERAAGTRVSGLLLIPLGLALVIVATQIATYWDATAELATPLVVAIALTGFATSVSRLRGSVVDLWAVAAAAGVFAVFAAPVVLAGSSTFAGYTLLGDTSIHFVLIDRVMEHGRSLAGLAPSSYETALDVYFSSAYPLGSHTSLGAVQPLVGGDVAWVFQPFLAFIAALVCLTLYSLTAVVVRS
;
A
#
# COMPACT_ATOMS: atom_id res chain seq x y z
N MET A 1 -18.06 12.38 -8.03
CA MET A 1 -17.00 12.24 -9.06
C MET A 1 -15.61 12.59 -8.51
N THR A 2 -15.43 13.71 -7.82
CA THR A 2 -14.12 14.10 -7.23
C THR A 2 -13.54 13.03 -6.29
N SER A 3 -14.35 12.46 -5.39
CA SER A 3 -13.92 11.37 -4.50
C SER A 3 -13.45 10.13 -5.27
N LEU A 4 -14.14 9.77 -6.36
CA LEU A 4 -13.80 8.63 -7.20
C LEU A 4 -12.45 8.82 -7.92
N ILE A 5 -12.22 10.02 -8.46
CA ILE A 5 -10.95 10.39 -9.11
C ILE A 5 -9.79 10.34 -8.11
N VAL A 6 -9.98 10.92 -6.92
CA VAL A 6 -8.96 10.90 -5.87
C VAL A 6 -8.64 9.47 -5.45
N ALA A 7 -9.67 8.65 -5.18
CA ALA A 7 -9.52 7.27 -4.75
C ALA A 7 -8.86 6.36 -5.81
N TRP A 8 -9.26 6.46 -7.08
CA TRP A 8 -8.85 5.50 -8.12
C TRP A 8 -7.68 5.96 -8.99
N LEU A 9 -7.36 7.26 -8.99
CA LEU A 9 -6.23 7.80 -9.78
C LEU A 9 -5.15 8.40 -8.89
N VAL A 10 -5.51 9.34 -8.01
CA VAL A 10 -4.51 10.07 -7.20
C VAL A 10 -3.87 9.15 -6.18
N PHE A 11 -4.67 8.37 -5.44
CA PHE A 11 -4.16 7.47 -4.42
C PHE A 11 -3.22 6.38 -4.97
N PRO A 12 -3.57 5.59 -6.00
CA PRO A 12 -2.66 4.57 -6.54
C PRO A 12 -1.41 5.18 -7.18
N ALA A 13 -1.52 6.34 -7.82
CA ALA A 13 -0.36 7.04 -8.37
C ALA A 13 0.60 7.49 -7.24
N LEU A 14 0.06 8.06 -6.17
CA LEU A 14 0.84 8.49 -5.01
C LEU A 14 1.48 7.30 -4.28
N LEU A 15 0.74 6.21 -4.08
CA LEU A 15 1.27 4.96 -3.53
C LEU A 15 2.37 4.38 -4.43
N GLY A 16 2.20 4.44 -5.75
CA GLY A 16 3.20 4.05 -6.73
C GLY A 16 4.47 4.90 -6.65
N LEU A 17 4.35 6.22 -6.47
CA LEU A 17 5.50 7.12 -6.29
C LEU A 17 6.23 6.86 -4.97
N LEU A 18 5.50 6.71 -3.87
CA LEU A 18 6.10 6.39 -2.56
C LEU A 18 6.81 5.04 -2.58
N SER A 19 6.19 4.04 -3.21
CA SER A 19 6.77 2.72 -3.40
C SER A 19 8.00 2.82 -4.31
N LEU A 20 7.94 3.49 -5.46
CA LEU A 20 9.10 3.66 -6.33
C LEU A 20 10.28 4.33 -5.62
N GLY A 21 10.04 5.45 -4.92
CA GLY A 21 11.07 6.14 -4.14
C GLY A 21 11.68 5.23 -3.08
N SER A 22 10.85 4.51 -2.34
CA SER A 22 11.29 3.54 -1.33
C SER A 22 12.13 2.42 -1.95
N GLY A 23 11.71 1.88 -3.09
CA GLY A 23 12.45 0.82 -3.80
C GLY A 23 13.81 1.28 -4.32
N LEU A 24 13.91 2.53 -4.79
CA LEU A 24 15.17 3.15 -5.17
C LEU A 24 16.14 3.29 -3.99
N LEU A 25 15.62 3.58 -2.78
CA LEU A 25 16.44 3.63 -1.57
C LEU A 25 16.96 2.23 -1.21
N VAL A 26 16.11 1.20 -1.30
CA VAL A 26 16.51 -0.20 -1.05
C VAL A 26 17.59 -0.64 -2.04
N GLU A 27 17.39 -0.40 -3.35
CA GLU A 27 18.37 -0.72 -4.39
C GLU A 27 19.72 -0.05 -4.07
N ARG A 28 19.69 1.23 -3.67
CA ARG A 28 20.88 2.00 -3.33
C ARG A 28 21.60 1.51 -2.08
N ALA A 29 20.85 1.14 -1.05
CA ALA A 29 21.38 0.62 0.21
C ALA A 29 21.94 -0.80 0.06
N ALA A 30 21.30 -1.64 -0.76
CA ALA A 30 21.75 -2.99 -1.06
C ALA A 30 22.98 -3.02 -1.99
N GLY A 31 23.27 -1.93 -2.71
CA GLY A 31 24.40 -1.84 -3.64
C GLY A 31 24.28 -2.76 -4.86
N THR A 32 23.10 -3.33 -5.10
CA THR A 32 22.82 -4.25 -6.22
C THR A 32 21.71 -3.68 -7.07
N ARG A 33 21.77 -3.95 -8.39
CA ARG A 33 20.71 -3.51 -9.30
C ARG A 33 19.59 -4.52 -9.32
N VAL A 34 18.37 -4.04 -9.09
CA VAL A 34 17.15 -4.82 -9.16
C VAL A 34 16.50 -4.58 -10.53
N SER A 35 15.76 -5.57 -11.02
CA SER A 35 14.93 -5.40 -12.22
C SER A 35 13.99 -4.20 -12.02
N GLY A 36 13.88 -3.33 -13.03
CA GLY A 36 13.02 -2.14 -12.94
C GLY A 36 11.56 -2.49 -12.64
N LEU A 37 11.11 -3.66 -13.09
CA LEU A 37 9.76 -4.19 -12.82
C LEU A 37 9.50 -4.50 -11.33
N LEU A 38 10.56 -4.79 -10.57
CA LEU A 38 10.49 -5.15 -9.16
C LEU A 38 10.75 -3.97 -8.21
N LEU A 39 11.10 -2.79 -8.73
CA LEU A 39 11.37 -1.61 -7.89
C LEU A 39 10.13 -1.18 -7.09
N ILE A 40 8.96 -1.10 -7.74
CA ILE A 40 7.72 -0.70 -7.06
C ILE A 40 7.27 -1.79 -6.05
N PRO A 41 7.22 -3.09 -6.39
CA PRO A 41 6.96 -4.14 -5.41
C PRO A 41 7.92 -4.15 -4.21
N LEU A 42 9.23 -4.00 -4.46
CA LEU A 42 10.25 -3.95 -3.41
C LEU A 42 10.06 -2.75 -2.50
N GLY A 43 9.74 -1.61 -3.08
CA GLY A 43 9.48 -0.40 -2.33
C GLY A 43 8.21 -0.46 -1.50
N LEU A 44 7.13 -1.06 -2.00
CA LEU A 44 5.94 -1.32 -1.19
C LEU A 44 6.29 -2.21 0.01
N ALA A 45 7.15 -3.22 -0.15
CA ALA A 45 7.62 -4.04 0.96
C ALA A 45 8.36 -3.20 2.01
N LEU A 46 9.22 -2.25 1.60
CA LEU A 46 9.84 -1.31 2.54
C LEU A 46 8.81 -0.42 3.23
N VAL A 47 7.81 0.10 2.51
CA VAL A 47 6.72 0.89 3.10
C VAL A 47 5.98 0.08 4.17
N ILE A 48 5.66 -1.18 3.89
CA ILE A 48 5.04 -2.09 4.86
C ILE A 48 5.90 -2.26 6.11
N VAL A 49 7.21 -2.50 5.95
CA VAL A 49 8.12 -2.67 7.09
C VAL A 49 8.24 -1.38 7.90
N ALA A 50 8.47 -0.25 7.24
CA ALA A 50 8.66 1.04 7.89
C ALA A 50 7.41 1.46 8.69
N THR A 51 6.23 1.31 8.09
CA THR A 51 4.96 1.63 8.75
C THR A 51 4.68 0.70 9.92
N GLN A 52 4.93 -0.62 9.78
CA GLN A 52 4.77 -1.54 10.91
C GLN A 52 5.67 -1.21 12.10
N ILE A 53 6.90 -0.77 11.84
CA ILE A 53 7.82 -0.35 12.90
C ILE A 53 7.32 0.94 13.56
N ALA A 54 6.93 1.93 12.77
CA ALA A 54 6.42 3.20 13.28
C ALA A 54 5.16 3.01 14.13
N THR A 55 4.25 2.15 13.72
CA THR A 55 2.97 1.94 14.40
C THR A 55 3.01 0.78 15.39
N TYR A 56 4.20 0.29 15.76
CA TYR A 56 4.32 -0.72 16.79
C TYR A 56 3.96 -0.15 18.16
N TRP A 57 4.40 1.08 18.43
CA TRP A 57 4.16 1.81 19.67
C TRP A 57 3.25 3.01 19.41
N ASP A 58 2.44 3.34 20.41
CA ASP A 58 1.58 4.53 20.46
C ASP A 58 2.38 5.82 20.16
N ALA A 59 3.48 6.02 20.89
CA ALA A 59 4.32 7.22 20.80
C ALA A 59 4.92 7.50 19.40
N THR A 60 4.94 6.53 18.50
CA THR A 60 5.53 6.66 17.16
C THR A 60 4.50 6.48 16.03
N ALA A 61 3.24 6.16 16.34
CA ALA A 61 2.24 5.77 15.35
C ALA A 61 1.98 6.88 14.31
N GLU A 62 1.81 8.12 14.78
CA GLU A 62 1.57 9.28 13.91
C GLU A 62 2.76 9.61 12.99
N LEU A 63 3.95 9.08 13.28
CA LEU A 63 5.14 9.26 12.43
C LEU A 63 5.14 8.37 11.19
N ALA A 64 4.21 7.42 11.04
CA ALA A 64 4.19 6.48 9.93
C ALA A 64 4.12 7.19 8.57
N THR A 65 3.20 8.14 8.42
CA THR A 65 3.01 8.94 7.20
C THR A 65 4.28 9.75 6.84
N PRO A 66 4.80 10.64 7.72
CA PRO A 66 5.99 11.42 7.39
C PRO A 66 7.23 10.54 7.19
N LEU A 67 7.35 9.40 7.89
CA LEU A 67 8.45 8.46 7.69
C LEU A 67 8.46 7.89 6.28
N VAL A 68 7.32 7.42 5.77
CA VAL A 68 7.20 6.88 4.41
C VAL A 68 7.53 7.95 3.36
N VAL A 69 7.04 9.18 3.56
CA VAL A 69 7.36 10.31 2.67
C VAL A 69 8.87 10.60 2.68
N ALA A 70 9.50 10.67 3.85
CA ALA A 70 10.93 10.93 3.99
C ALA A 70 11.79 9.85 3.32
N ILE A 71 11.44 8.58 3.51
CA ILE A 71 12.08 7.43 2.86
C ILE A 71 12.00 7.56 1.33
N ALA A 72 10.80 7.80 0.80
CA ALA A 72 10.60 7.92 -0.64
C ALA A 72 11.38 9.09 -1.24
N LEU A 73 11.35 10.26 -0.60
CA LEU A 73 12.10 11.44 -1.04
C LEU A 73 13.61 11.20 -1.02
N THR A 74 14.12 10.51 0.00
CA THR A 74 15.56 10.17 0.10
C THR A 74 15.96 9.21 -1.02
N GLY A 75 15.11 8.23 -1.34
CA GLY A 75 15.36 7.33 -2.47
C GLY A 75 15.38 8.05 -3.82
N PHE A 76 14.44 8.98 -4.06
CA PHE A 76 14.46 9.80 -5.27
C PHE A 76 15.70 10.71 -5.34
N ALA A 77 16.06 11.37 -4.25
CA ALA A 77 17.20 12.28 -4.19
C ALA A 77 18.53 11.56 -4.44
N THR A 78 18.68 10.33 -3.94
CA THR A 78 19.94 9.56 -4.02
C THR A 78 20.09 8.72 -5.30
N SER A 79 18.99 8.44 -6.01
CA SER A 79 18.97 7.54 -7.17
C SER A 79 18.37 8.15 -8.44
N VAL A 80 18.35 9.48 -8.57
CA VAL A 80 17.76 10.17 -9.74
C VAL A 80 18.40 9.74 -11.08
N SER A 81 19.69 9.38 -11.07
CA SER A 81 20.41 8.90 -12.25
C SER A 81 19.89 7.55 -12.76
N ARG A 82 19.37 6.69 -11.86
CA ARG A 82 18.77 5.39 -12.20
C ARG A 82 17.54 5.55 -13.08
N LEU A 83 16.75 6.59 -12.83
CA LEU A 83 15.51 6.87 -13.56
C LEU A 83 15.78 7.33 -15.00
N ARG A 84 16.84 8.12 -15.21
CA ARG A 84 17.17 8.68 -16.54
C ARG A 84 17.59 7.64 -17.57
N GLY A 85 18.04 6.46 -17.14
CA GLY A 85 18.47 5.37 -18.02
C GLY A 85 17.52 4.19 -18.08
N SER A 86 16.31 4.29 -17.50
CA SER A 86 15.41 3.15 -17.41
C SER A 86 14.53 3.04 -18.66
N VAL A 87 14.58 1.87 -19.31
CA VAL A 87 13.64 1.52 -20.38
C VAL A 87 12.38 0.95 -19.75
N VAL A 88 11.22 1.41 -20.20
CA VAL A 88 9.91 0.92 -19.73
C VAL A 88 9.50 -0.27 -20.58
N ASP A 89 9.21 -1.41 -19.94
CA ASP A 89 8.59 -2.55 -20.60
C ASP A 89 7.08 -2.30 -20.74
N LEU A 90 6.65 -1.95 -21.95
CA LEU A 90 5.26 -1.62 -22.24
C LEU A 90 4.32 -2.81 -22.04
N TRP A 91 4.78 -4.05 -22.22
CA TRP A 91 3.95 -5.24 -22.01
C TRP A 91 3.70 -5.50 -20.54
N ALA A 92 4.72 -5.31 -19.70
CA ALA A 92 4.57 -5.39 -18.25
C ALA A 92 3.60 -4.31 -17.74
N VAL A 93 3.72 -3.07 -18.26
CA VAL A 93 2.81 -1.97 -17.93
C VAL A 93 1.38 -2.29 -18.36
N ALA A 94 1.19 -2.79 -19.58
CA ALA A 94 -0.13 -3.16 -20.09
C ALA A 94 -0.77 -4.28 -19.27
N ALA A 95 0.00 -5.30 -18.88
CA ALA A 95 -0.48 -6.40 -18.06
C ALA A 95 -0.92 -5.92 -16.66
N ALA A 96 -0.08 -5.12 -15.99
CA ALA A 96 -0.40 -4.56 -14.68
C ALA A 96 -1.61 -3.62 -14.72
N ALA A 97 -1.69 -2.76 -15.74
CA ALA A 97 -2.85 -1.89 -15.97
C ALA A 97 -4.13 -2.69 -16.24
N GLY A 98 -4.04 -3.79 -17.01
CA GLY A 98 -5.15 -4.70 -17.24
C GLY A 98 -5.66 -5.34 -15.95
N VAL A 99 -4.77 -5.87 -15.10
CA VAL A 99 -5.13 -6.43 -13.79
C VAL A 99 -5.75 -5.37 -12.90
N PHE A 100 -5.16 -4.18 -12.83
CA PHE A 100 -5.74 -3.06 -12.08
C PHE A 100 -7.16 -2.72 -12.55
N ALA A 101 -7.37 -2.63 -13.87
CA ALA A 101 -8.66 -2.32 -14.47
C ALA A 101 -9.73 -3.39 -14.16
N VAL A 102 -9.36 -4.68 -14.20
CA VAL A 102 -10.26 -5.78 -13.84
C VAL A 102 -10.70 -5.68 -12.37
N PHE A 103 -9.79 -5.40 -11.45
CA PHE A 103 -10.11 -5.22 -10.03
C PHE A 103 -10.88 -3.92 -9.76
N ALA A 104 -10.67 -2.89 -10.58
CA ALA A 104 -11.36 -1.60 -10.48
C ALA A 104 -12.79 -1.64 -11.02
N ALA A 105 -13.05 -2.47 -12.04
CA ALA A 105 -14.29 -2.46 -12.81
C ALA A 105 -15.57 -2.50 -11.95
N PRO A 106 -15.72 -3.37 -10.94
CA PRO A 106 -16.98 -3.46 -10.18
C PRO A 106 -17.35 -2.16 -9.47
N VAL A 107 -16.37 -1.43 -8.95
CA VAL A 107 -16.59 -0.18 -8.20
C VAL A 107 -16.65 1.03 -9.13
N VAL A 108 -15.72 1.13 -10.08
CA VAL A 108 -15.67 2.28 -11.00
C VAL A 108 -16.91 2.32 -11.91
N LEU A 109 -17.37 1.17 -12.41
CA LEU A 109 -18.59 1.10 -13.22
C LEU A 109 -19.87 1.36 -12.42
N ALA A 110 -19.85 1.14 -11.09
CA ALA A 110 -20.94 1.53 -10.20
C ALA A 110 -21.02 3.05 -9.97
N GLY A 111 -20.01 3.82 -10.38
CA GLY A 111 -20.04 5.30 -10.43
C GLY A 111 -19.95 6.00 -9.07
N SER A 112 -19.74 5.27 -7.97
CA SER A 112 -19.62 5.82 -6.61
C SER A 112 -18.32 5.35 -5.96
N SER A 113 -17.72 6.21 -5.11
CA SER A 113 -16.63 5.77 -4.24
C SER A 113 -17.22 4.80 -3.23
N THR A 114 -16.86 3.53 -3.36
CA THR A 114 -17.32 2.44 -2.49
C THR A 114 -16.31 1.30 -2.49
N PHE A 115 -16.58 0.27 -1.69
CA PHE A 115 -15.81 -0.97 -1.60
C PHE A 115 -16.76 -2.16 -1.74
N ALA A 116 -16.26 -3.28 -2.25
CA ALA A 116 -17.08 -4.44 -2.58
C ALA A 116 -17.08 -5.49 -1.46
N GLY A 117 -18.09 -6.37 -1.45
CA GLY A 117 -18.07 -7.62 -0.66
C GLY A 117 -18.42 -7.51 0.83
N TYR A 118 -18.65 -6.31 1.36
CA TYR A 118 -18.92 -6.10 2.80
C TYR A 118 -20.07 -6.92 3.38
N THR A 119 -21.16 -7.10 2.61
CA THR A 119 -22.33 -7.86 3.05
C THR A 119 -22.15 -9.37 2.95
N LEU A 120 -21.12 -9.83 2.22
CA LEU A 120 -20.78 -11.24 2.07
C LEU A 120 -19.67 -11.65 3.06
N LEU A 121 -18.68 -10.78 3.30
CA LEU A 121 -17.60 -10.97 4.25
C LEU A 121 -17.49 -9.74 5.17
N GLY A 122 -17.69 -9.95 6.48
CA GLY A 122 -17.60 -8.90 7.50
C GLY A 122 -16.18 -8.42 7.79
N ASP A 123 -15.15 -9.11 7.29
CA ASP A 123 -13.74 -8.86 7.61
C ASP A 123 -13.26 -7.45 7.20
N THR A 124 -13.91 -6.83 6.23
CA THR A 124 -13.59 -5.45 5.85
C THR A 124 -13.80 -4.47 7.00
N SER A 125 -14.80 -4.71 7.88
CA SER A 125 -14.99 -3.89 9.08
C SER A 125 -13.79 -3.97 10.02
N ILE A 126 -13.22 -5.17 10.18
CA ILE A 126 -12.05 -5.41 11.00
C ILE A 126 -10.83 -4.69 10.42
N HIS A 127 -10.67 -4.70 9.09
CA HIS A 127 -9.59 -3.95 8.45
C HIS A 127 -9.66 -2.44 8.75
N PHE A 128 -10.87 -1.85 8.76
CA PHE A 128 -11.02 -0.43 9.07
C PHE A 128 -10.79 -0.13 10.55
N VAL A 129 -11.30 -0.96 11.45
CA VAL A 129 -11.05 -0.86 12.90
C VAL A 129 -9.55 -0.93 13.21
N LEU A 130 -8.82 -1.84 12.56
CA LEU A 130 -7.37 -1.94 12.72
C LEU A 130 -6.63 -0.69 12.23
N ILE A 131 -6.99 -0.17 11.05
CA ILE A 131 -6.33 1.02 10.49
C ILE A 131 -6.59 2.25 11.38
N ASP A 132 -7.86 2.46 11.74
CA ASP A 132 -8.30 3.53 12.63
C ASP A 132 -7.50 3.56 13.93
N ARG A 133 -7.38 2.41 14.61
CA ARG A 133 -6.61 2.35 15.86
C ARG A 133 -5.11 2.53 15.67
N VAL A 134 -4.53 1.82 14.71
CA VAL A 134 -3.08 1.66 14.62
C VAL A 134 -2.38 2.93 14.14
N MET A 135 -3.06 3.81 13.41
CA MET A 135 -2.47 5.07 12.94
C MET A 135 -2.29 6.10 14.04
N GLU A 136 -3.17 6.12 15.04
CA GLU A 136 -3.10 7.09 16.14
C GLU A 136 -2.46 6.49 17.39
N HIS A 137 -2.82 5.25 17.73
CA HIS A 137 -2.49 4.65 19.04
C HIS A 137 -1.56 3.44 18.94
N GLY A 138 -1.06 3.13 17.74
CA GLY A 138 -0.30 1.91 17.48
C GLY A 138 -1.08 0.67 17.92
N ARG A 139 -0.41 -0.25 18.62
CA ARG A 139 -1.05 -1.49 19.14
C ARG A 139 -1.61 -1.35 20.55
N SER A 140 -1.70 -0.13 21.08
CA SER A 140 -2.23 0.11 22.42
C SER A 140 -3.75 -0.02 22.46
N LEU A 141 -4.30 -0.68 23.48
CA LEU A 141 -5.74 -0.68 23.78
C LEU A 141 -6.12 0.32 24.88
N ALA A 142 -5.14 1.06 25.41
CA ALA A 142 -5.35 1.99 26.50
C ALA A 142 -6.41 3.05 26.15
N GLY A 143 -7.27 3.36 27.11
CA GLY A 143 -8.33 4.37 26.95
C GLY A 143 -9.60 3.89 26.23
N LEU A 144 -9.65 2.65 25.75
CA LEU A 144 -10.88 2.10 25.17
C LEU A 144 -11.83 1.58 26.27
N ALA A 145 -13.12 1.86 26.10
CA ALA A 145 -14.17 1.25 26.90
C ALA A 145 -14.53 -0.14 26.35
N PRO A 146 -14.99 -1.08 27.20
CA PRO A 146 -15.41 -2.41 26.76
C PRO A 146 -16.48 -2.33 25.65
N SER A 147 -16.16 -2.87 24.48
CA SER A 147 -17.00 -2.78 23.28
C SER A 147 -16.57 -3.80 22.23
N SER A 148 -17.41 -4.05 21.22
CA SER A 148 -17.02 -4.91 20.09
C SER A 148 -15.80 -4.39 19.33
N TYR A 149 -15.58 -3.06 19.32
CA TYR A 149 -14.39 -2.44 18.75
C TYR A 149 -13.12 -2.84 19.51
N GLU A 150 -13.14 -2.70 20.85
CA GLU A 150 -12.02 -3.08 21.71
C GLU A 150 -11.74 -4.58 21.64
N THR A 151 -12.78 -5.41 21.69
CA THR A 151 -12.62 -6.87 21.60
C THR A 151 -12.03 -7.32 20.26
N ALA A 152 -12.44 -6.70 19.15
CA ALA A 152 -11.88 -7.01 17.83
C ALA A 152 -10.37 -6.70 17.77
N LEU A 153 -9.95 -5.57 18.35
CA LEU A 153 -8.54 -5.19 18.41
C LEU A 153 -7.73 -6.12 19.32
N ASP A 154 -8.25 -6.47 20.48
CA ASP A 154 -7.57 -7.37 21.44
C ASP A 154 -7.31 -8.75 20.83
N VAL A 155 -8.31 -9.33 20.14
CA VAL A 155 -8.15 -10.60 19.42
C VAL A 155 -7.06 -10.50 18.34
N TYR A 156 -7.03 -9.43 17.57
CA TYR A 156 -6.04 -9.29 16.50
C TYR A 156 -4.62 -9.03 17.03
N PHE A 157 -4.47 -8.18 18.03
CA PHE A 157 -3.16 -7.87 18.59
C PHE A 157 -2.56 -9.02 19.39
N SER A 158 -3.40 -9.87 20.00
CA SER A 158 -2.96 -11.09 20.70
C SER A 158 -2.63 -12.25 19.75
N SER A 159 -3.22 -12.31 18.54
CA SER A 159 -3.07 -13.43 17.60
C SER A 159 -1.80 -13.40 16.73
N ALA A 160 -0.94 -12.38 16.86
CA ALA A 160 0.22 -12.14 15.99
C ALA A 160 -0.10 -12.04 14.49
N TYR A 161 -1.38 -11.81 14.14
CA TYR A 161 -1.79 -11.67 12.74
C TYR A 161 -1.10 -10.47 12.07
N PRO A 162 -0.60 -10.62 10.83
CA PRO A 162 0.15 -9.56 10.17
C PRO A 162 -0.71 -8.32 9.90
N LEU A 163 -0.20 -7.15 10.30
CA LEU A 163 -0.86 -5.84 10.10
C LEU A 163 -0.27 -5.04 8.93
N GLY A 164 0.71 -5.58 8.22
CA GLY A 164 1.52 -4.80 7.29
C GLY A 164 0.77 -4.11 6.16
N SER A 165 -0.23 -4.77 5.58
CA SER A 165 -1.11 -4.16 4.58
C SER A 165 -1.96 -3.02 5.15
N HIS A 166 -2.37 -3.12 6.43
CA HIS A 166 -3.17 -2.11 7.12
C HIS A 166 -2.32 -0.89 7.43
N THR A 167 -1.11 -1.09 7.96
CA THR A 167 -0.22 0.02 8.34
C THR A 167 0.25 0.80 7.11
N SER A 168 0.50 0.13 5.99
CA SER A 168 0.86 0.78 4.73
C SER A 168 -0.31 1.53 4.10
N LEU A 169 -1.53 0.97 4.10
CA LEU A 169 -2.73 1.69 3.65
C LEU A 169 -3.00 2.92 4.52
N GLY A 170 -3.01 2.74 5.84
CA GLY A 170 -3.27 3.79 6.81
C GLY A 170 -2.26 4.93 6.78
N ALA A 171 -0.97 4.64 6.53
CA ALA A 171 0.05 5.69 6.45
C ALA A 171 0.01 6.49 5.14
N VAL A 172 -0.59 5.94 4.07
CA VAL A 172 -0.64 6.61 2.76
C VAL A 172 -1.97 7.35 2.55
N GLN A 173 -3.05 6.84 3.13
CA GLN A 173 -4.40 7.42 3.02
C GLN A 173 -4.47 8.91 3.42
N PRO A 174 -3.83 9.39 4.50
CA PRO A 174 -3.89 10.80 4.91
C PRO A 174 -3.39 11.78 3.84
N LEU A 175 -2.52 11.32 2.92
CA LEU A 175 -1.94 12.16 1.86
C LEU A 175 -2.95 12.52 0.75
N VAL A 176 -4.03 11.76 0.63
CA VAL A 176 -5.14 12.06 -0.29
C VAL A 176 -6.40 12.52 0.45
N GLY A 177 -6.41 12.41 1.78
CA GLY A 177 -7.56 12.70 2.62
C GLY A 177 -8.72 11.73 2.43
N GLY A 178 -9.90 12.10 2.95
CA GLY A 178 -11.11 11.29 2.87
C GLY A 178 -11.12 10.12 3.87
N ASP A 179 -12.04 9.17 3.64
CA ASP A 179 -12.20 7.97 4.44
C ASP A 179 -11.36 6.82 3.87
N VAL A 180 -10.78 5.98 4.74
CA VAL A 180 -10.04 4.76 4.35
C VAL A 180 -10.88 3.82 3.50
N ALA A 181 -12.20 3.80 3.71
CA ALA A 181 -13.15 3.03 2.93
C ALA A 181 -13.07 3.32 1.42
N TRP A 182 -12.75 4.55 1.03
CA TRP A 182 -12.69 4.94 -0.38
C TRP A 182 -11.42 4.48 -1.08
N VAL A 183 -10.33 4.33 -0.33
CA VAL A 183 -9.02 3.92 -0.87
C VAL A 183 -8.71 2.44 -0.68
N PHE A 184 -9.52 1.71 0.10
CA PHE A 184 -9.35 0.28 0.33
C PHE A 184 -9.40 -0.56 -0.95
N GLN A 185 -10.44 -0.41 -1.78
CA GLN A 185 -10.54 -1.16 -3.04
C GLN A 185 -9.42 -0.78 -4.05
N PRO A 186 -9.11 0.51 -4.26
CA PRO A 186 -7.94 0.92 -5.06
C PRO A 186 -6.62 0.32 -4.56
N PHE A 187 -6.43 0.23 -3.24
CA PHE A 187 -5.25 -0.39 -2.64
C PHE A 187 -5.13 -1.88 -2.99
N LEU A 188 -6.23 -2.63 -2.90
CA LEU A 188 -6.27 -4.04 -3.31
C LEU A 188 -5.97 -4.21 -4.82
N ALA A 189 -6.55 -3.36 -5.66
CA ALA A 189 -6.29 -3.36 -7.10
C ALA A 189 -4.82 -3.06 -7.41
N PHE A 190 -4.20 -2.13 -6.67
CA PHE A 190 -2.79 -1.81 -6.78
C PHE A 190 -1.90 -2.99 -6.36
N ILE A 191 -2.19 -3.65 -5.23
CA ILE A 191 -1.47 -4.86 -4.81
C ILE A 191 -1.58 -5.95 -5.87
N ALA A 192 -2.77 -6.20 -6.42
CA ALA A 192 -2.96 -7.19 -7.49
C ALA A 192 -2.11 -6.87 -8.73
N ALA A 193 -2.02 -5.59 -9.11
CA ALA A 193 -1.16 -5.14 -10.20
C ALA A 193 0.34 -5.36 -9.90
N LEU A 194 0.77 -5.17 -8.65
CA LEU A 194 2.16 -5.46 -8.26
C LEU A 194 2.46 -6.96 -8.27
N VAL A 195 1.52 -7.81 -7.84
CA VAL A 195 1.63 -9.27 -7.99
C VAL A 195 1.75 -9.65 -9.46
N CYS A 196 1.00 -9.00 -10.35
CA CYS A 196 1.14 -9.20 -11.79
C CYS A 196 2.57 -8.87 -12.28
N LEU A 197 3.15 -7.74 -11.83
CA LEU A 197 4.53 -7.37 -12.18
C LEU A 197 5.57 -8.36 -11.65
N THR A 198 5.40 -8.87 -10.43
CA THR A 198 6.32 -9.86 -9.87
C THR A 198 6.24 -11.18 -10.64
N LEU A 199 5.03 -11.66 -10.94
CA LEU A 199 4.81 -12.85 -11.75
C LEU A 199 5.35 -12.69 -13.17
N TYR A 200 5.10 -11.55 -13.82
CA TYR A 200 5.63 -11.25 -15.14
C TYR A 200 7.16 -11.33 -15.13
N SER A 201 7.81 -10.72 -14.13
CA SER A 201 9.27 -10.76 -13.99
C SER A 201 9.81 -12.18 -13.78
N LEU A 202 9.09 -13.05 -13.04
CA LEU A 202 9.49 -14.45 -12.86
C LEU A 202 9.36 -15.23 -14.17
N THR A 203 8.27 -15.04 -14.91
CA THR A 203 8.05 -15.73 -16.19
C THR A 203 8.96 -15.25 -17.31
N ALA A 204 9.37 -13.97 -17.29
CA ALA A 204 10.28 -13.41 -18.29
C ALA A 204 11.66 -14.09 -18.30
N VAL A 205 12.09 -14.64 -17.16
CA VAL A 205 13.32 -15.43 -17.06
C VAL A 205 13.19 -16.75 -17.82
N VAL A 206 12.03 -17.40 -17.74
CA VAL A 206 11.75 -18.71 -18.37
C VAL A 206 11.54 -18.59 -19.88
N VAL A 207 10.97 -17.48 -20.36
CA VAL A 207 10.71 -17.29 -21.80
C VAL A 207 11.99 -16.89 -22.58
N ARG A 208 13.00 -16.36 -21.88
CA ARG A 208 14.28 -15.95 -22.49
C ARG A 208 15.38 -17.03 -22.42
N SER A 209 15.16 -18.13 -21.69
CA SER A 209 16.04 -19.31 -21.63
C SER A 209 15.72 -20.29 -22.76
#